data_AF-A0A947BBF8-F1
#
_entry.id   AF-A0A947BBF8-F1
#
_cell.length_a   1.000
_cell.length_b   1.000
_cell.length_c   1.000
_cell.angle_alpha   90.00
_cell.angle_beta   90.00
_cell.angle_gamma   90.00
#
_symmetry.space_group_name_H-M   'P 1'
#
loop_
_entity.id
_entity.type
_entity.pdbx_description
1 polymer ?
#
loop_
_entity_poly.entity_id
_entity_poly.type
_entity_poly.pdbx_seq_one_letter_code
_entity_poly.pdbx_strand_id
1 'polypeptide(L)'
;MALPEVQPEPTPGQPAAPIPAPPARKRPWLSPLNQRRWRNFRRNRRAFWSLIIFSILFGVSLFAEFIANDKPILVKHNGEYYMPIFKFYPETTFGGDLRIEAQYQYEDIECLIVSGGVIDCYDDPEGILAEIDESGTALGEPVDRGWMIWPIIPYKFDTIVDIQGAAPSPPDANNWLGTDDTKRDVVARVLYGFRLSILFTIIVTVCTSIIGIMAGAVQGY
;
A
#
# COMPACT_ATOMS: atom_id res chain seq x y z
N MET A 1 -66.41 27.82 -4.90
CA MET A 1 -66.03 28.56 -6.12
C MET A 1 -65.24 29.77 -5.66
N ALA A 2 -63.91 29.68 -5.60
CA ALA A 2 -63.05 30.78 -5.16
C ALA A 2 -62.82 31.70 -6.36
N LEU A 3 -63.12 32.99 -6.21
CA LEU A 3 -62.89 34.00 -7.24
C LEU A 3 -61.37 34.18 -7.44
N PRO A 4 -60.90 34.37 -8.70
CA PRO A 4 -59.48 34.61 -8.95
C PRO A 4 -59.07 35.96 -8.35
N GLU A 5 -57.96 35.96 -7.61
CA GLU A 5 -57.33 37.15 -7.05
C GLU A 5 -56.88 38.07 -8.20
N VAL A 6 -57.59 39.19 -8.39
CA VAL A 6 -57.24 40.20 -9.39
C VAL A 6 -56.05 41.00 -8.85
N GLN A 7 -54.89 40.83 -9.48
CA GLN A 7 -53.71 41.65 -9.20
C GLN A 7 -54.04 43.11 -9.52
N PRO A 8 -53.81 44.07 -8.61
CA PRO A 8 -54.13 45.48 -8.87
C PRO A 8 -53.29 46.01 -10.05
N GLU A 9 -53.90 46.81 -10.91
CA GLU A 9 -53.20 47.49 -12.01
C GLU A 9 -52.10 48.40 -11.46
N PRO A 10 -50.94 48.48 -12.14
CA PRO A 10 -49.82 49.31 -11.70
C PRO A 10 -50.20 50.80 -11.76
N THR A 11 -49.93 51.52 -10.67
CA THR A 11 -50.17 52.96 -10.55
C THR A 11 -49.40 53.74 -11.65
N PRO A 12 -50.05 54.66 -12.39
CA PRO A 12 -49.38 55.44 -13.43
C PRO A 12 -48.24 56.28 -12.83
N GLY A 13 -47.01 56.07 -13.31
CA GLY A 13 -45.82 56.86 -12.91
C GLY A 13 -44.82 56.17 -12.00
N GLN A 14 -45.07 54.94 -11.54
CA GLN A 14 -44.06 54.13 -10.86
C GLN A 14 -43.25 53.30 -11.87
N PRO A 15 -41.91 53.35 -11.86
CA PRO A 15 -41.08 52.47 -12.67
C PRO A 15 -41.41 51.02 -12.32
N ALA A 16 -41.68 50.19 -13.32
CA ALA A 16 -41.89 48.77 -13.12
C ALA A 16 -40.72 48.20 -12.30
N ALA A 17 -41.03 47.52 -11.18
CA ALA A 17 -40.02 46.93 -10.34
C ALA A 17 -39.12 46.01 -11.19
N PRO A 18 -37.77 46.11 -11.08
CA PRO A 18 -36.88 45.29 -11.87
C PRO A 18 -37.18 43.81 -11.60
N ILE A 19 -37.42 43.06 -12.68
CA ILE A 19 -37.68 41.62 -12.62
C ILE A 19 -36.53 40.98 -11.84
N PRO A 20 -36.79 40.24 -10.75
CA PRO A 20 -35.73 39.61 -9.97
C PRO A 20 -34.93 38.68 -10.88
N ALA A 21 -33.62 38.90 -10.94
CA ALA A 21 -32.73 38.08 -11.74
C ALA A 21 -32.86 36.61 -11.31
N PRO A 22 -33.00 35.66 -12.27
CA PRO A 22 -33.11 34.26 -11.92
C PRO A 22 -31.89 33.81 -11.10
N PRO A 23 -32.07 32.94 -10.10
CA PRO A 23 -30.98 32.52 -9.23
C PRO A 23 -29.86 31.89 -10.06
N ALA A 24 -28.62 32.28 -9.77
CA ALA A 24 -27.44 31.77 -10.45
C ALA A 24 -27.40 30.23 -10.35
N ARG A 25 -27.65 29.56 -11.47
CA ARG A 25 -27.70 28.09 -11.51
C ARG A 25 -26.30 27.55 -11.25
N LYS A 26 -26.08 26.91 -10.09
CA LYS A 26 -24.81 26.25 -9.77
C LYS A 26 -24.47 25.27 -10.88
N ARG A 27 -23.43 25.57 -11.65
CA ARG A 27 -22.96 24.65 -12.68
C ARG A 27 -22.34 23.45 -11.98
N PRO A 28 -22.80 22.22 -12.25
CA PRO A 28 -22.17 21.03 -11.71
C PRO A 28 -20.70 20.97 -12.13
N TRP A 29 -19.85 20.37 -11.29
CA TRP A 29 -18.39 20.28 -11.48
C TRP A 29 -17.99 19.65 -12.83
N LEU A 30 -18.81 18.74 -13.37
CA LEU A 30 -18.60 18.15 -14.69
C LEU A 30 -19.36 18.89 -15.78
N SER A 31 -18.69 19.10 -16.92
CA SER A 31 -19.35 19.61 -18.14
C SER A 31 -20.48 18.67 -18.59
N PRO A 32 -21.54 19.18 -19.26
CA PRO A 32 -22.65 18.35 -19.73
C PRO A 32 -22.20 17.19 -20.63
N LEU A 33 -21.11 17.37 -21.39
CA LEU A 33 -20.52 16.32 -22.22
C LEU A 33 -19.87 15.22 -21.38
N ASN A 34 -19.08 15.57 -20.37
CA ASN A 34 -18.44 14.59 -19.50
C ASN A 34 -19.46 13.84 -18.63
N GLN A 35 -20.56 14.48 -18.24
CA GLN A 35 -21.66 13.80 -17.55
C GLN A 35 -22.30 12.71 -18.43
N ARG A 36 -22.50 13.00 -19.72
CA ARG A 36 -23.02 12.01 -20.68
C ARG A 36 -22.05 10.86 -20.88
N ARG A 37 -20.75 11.15 -21.05
CA ARG A 37 -19.69 10.13 -21.17
C ARG A 37 -19.65 9.23 -19.94
N TRP A 38 -19.71 9.81 -18.74
CA TRP A 38 -19.71 9.07 -17.49
C TRP A 38 -20.93 8.18 -17.32
N ARG A 39 -22.12 8.68 -17.65
CA ARG A 39 -23.35 7.87 -17.63
C ARG A 39 -23.28 6.71 -18.62
N ASN A 40 -22.78 6.94 -19.83
CA ASN A 40 -22.58 5.88 -20.83
C ASN A 40 -21.56 4.84 -20.35
N PHE A 41 -20.47 5.28 -19.72
CA PHE A 41 -19.45 4.40 -19.15
C PHE A 41 -20.02 3.52 -18.03
N ARG A 42 -20.72 4.11 -17.05
CA ARG A 42 -21.37 3.38 -15.94
C ARG A 42 -22.44 2.40 -16.43
N ARG A 43 -23.07 2.64 -17.58
CA ARG A 43 -24.02 1.71 -18.17
C ARG A 43 -23.33 0.45 -18.71
N ASN A 44 -22.06 0.55 -19.12
CA ASN A 44 -21.25 -0.59 -19.49
C ASN A 44 -20.74 -1.30 -18.24
N ARG A 45 -21.49 -2.30 -17.77
CA ARG A 45 -21.19 -3.05 -16.54
C ARG A 45 -19.77 -3.64 -16.55
N ARG A 46 -19.30 -4.17 -17.68
CA ARG A 46 -17.97 -4.77 -17.79
C ARG A 46 -16.89 -3.73 -17.57
N ALA A 47 -16.96 -2.60 -18.27
CA ALA A 47 -15.99 -1.51 -18.12
C ALA A 47 -15.98 -0.94 -16.69
N PHE A 48 -17.15 -0.82 -16.06
CA PHE A 48 -17.25 -0.33 -14.69
C PHE A 48 -16.66 -1.31 -13.68
N TRP A 49 -16.92 -2.62 -13.81
CA TRP A 49 -16.31 -3.65 -12.97
C TRP A 49 -14.80 -3.73 -13.15
N SER A 50 -14.31 -3.65 -14.40
CA SER A 50 -12.87 -3.59 -14.67
C SER A 50 -12.22 -2.39 -14.00
N LEU A 51 -12.87 -1.21 -14.04
CA LEU A 51 -12.37 -0.03 -13.33
C LEU A 51 -12.30 -0.25 -11.82
N ILE A 52 -13.32 -0.87 -11.21
CA ILE A 52 -13.34 -1.17 -9.78
C ILE A 52 -12.20 -2.14 -9.41
N ILE A 53 -12.12 -3.29 -10.09
CA ILE A 53 -11.11 -4.31 -9.82
C ILE A 53 -9.71 -3.70 -9.99
N PHE A 54 -9.49 -3.00 -11.09
CA PHE A 54 -8.22 -2.33 -11.34
C PHE A 54 -7.89 -1.29 -10.26
N SER A 55 -8.86 -0.46 -9.86
CA SER A 55 -8.65 0.55 -8.81
C SER A 55 -8.33 -0.08 -7.46
N ILE A 56 -8.96 -1.21 -7.12
CA ILE A 56 -8.68 -1.96 -5.89
C ILE A 56 -7.28 -2.56 -5.96
N LEU A 57 -6.96 -3.30 -7.02
CA LEU A 57 -5.63 -3.90 -7.20
C LEU A 57 -4.53 -2.84 -7.18
N PHE A 58 -4.75 -1.69 -7.83
CA PHE A 58 -3.80 -0.59 -7.84
C PHE A 58 -3.69 0.07 -6.47
N GLY A 59 -4.83 0.29 -5.79
CA GLY A 59 -4.83 0.80 -4.42
C GLY A 59 -4.04 -0.10 -3.47
N VAL A 60 -4.26 -1.42 -3.54
CA VAL A 60 -3.52 -2.42 -2.77
C VAL A 60 -2.03 -2.39 -3.12
N SER A 61 -1.69 -2.31 -4.41
CA SER A 61 -0.28 -2.30 -4.83
C SER A 61 0.47 -1.04 -4.39
N LEU A 62 -0.18 0.11 -4.20
CA LEU A 62 0.46 1.29 -3.63
C LEU A 62 1.01 1.04 -2.21
N PHE A 63 0.40 0.13 -1.46
CA PHE A 63 0.84 -0.28 -0.11
C PHE A 63 1.71 -1.53 -0.13
N ALA A 64 2.36 -1.87 -1.25
CA ALA A 64 3.19 -3.06 -1.38
C ALA A 64 4.26 -3.18 -0.28
N GLU A 65 4.87 -2.07 0.15
CA GLU A 65 5.89 -2.10 1.23
C GLU A 65 5.33 -2.59 2.58
N PHE A 66 4.02 -2.46 2.84
CA PHE A 66 3.39 -2.92 4.08
C PHE A 66 2.79 -4.32 3.96
N ILE A 67 2.54 -4.77 2.74
CA ILE A 67 1.90 -6.06 2.45
C ILE A 67 2.96 -7.12 2.19
N ALA A 68 4.03 -6.75 1.50
CA ALA A 68 5.11 -7.62 1.05
C ALA A 68 6.47 -6.99 1.38
N ASN A 69 7.11 -7.41 2.47
CA ASN A 69 8.41 -6.87 2.88
C ASN A 69 9.22 -7.92 3.62
N ASP A 70 10.54 -7.86 3.48
CA ASP A 70 11.50 -8.69 4.22
C ASP A 70 11.82 -8.15 5.62
N LYS A 71 11.18 -7.03 5.99
CA LYS A 71 11.28 -6.42 7.31
C LYS A 71 9.95 -6.51 8.05
N PRO A 72 9.96 -6.82 9.36
CA PRO A 72 8.77 -6.75 10.18
C PRO A 72 8.31 -5.28 10.31
N ILE A 73 7.00 -5.11 10.51
CA ILE A 73 6.36 -3.81 10.71
C ILE A 73 6.77 -3.24 12.07
N LEU A 74 6.80 -4.10 13.08
CA LEU A 74 7.09 -3.75 14.48
C LEU A 74 7.83 -4.89 15.16
N VAL A 75 8.82 -4.54 15.97
CA VAL A 75 9.60 -5.45 16.80
C VAL A 75 9.59 -4.93 18.23
N LYS A 76 9.36 -5.80 19.20
CA LYS A 76 9.63 -5.53 20.62
C LYS A 76 10.92 -6.26 21.01
N HIS A 77 11.86 -5.55 21.63
CA HIS A 77 13.09 -6.12 22.16
C HIS A 77 13.52 -5.35 23.41
N ASN A 78 13.80 -6.04 24.52
CA ASN A 78 14.23 -5.47 25.81
C ASN A 78 13.36 -4.27 26.28
N GLY A 79 12.03 -4.42 26.20
CA GLY A 79 11.06 -3.38 26.58
C GLY A 79 10.89 -2.22 25.59
N GLU A 80 11.71 -2.14 24.54
CA GLU A 80 11.63 -1.08 23.53
C GLU A 80 10.94 -1.56 22.24
N TYR A 81 10.40 -0.60 21.49
CA TYR A 81 9.74 -0.83 20.21
C TYR A 81 10.57 -0.29 19.05
N TYR A 82 10.75 -1.12 18.03
CA TYR A 82 11.49 -0.81 16.82
C TYR A 82 10.58 -1.00 15.60
N MET A 83 10.68 -0.10 14.62
CA MET A 83 9.90 -0.17 13.36
C MET A 83 10.82 -0.36 12.14
N PRO A 84 11.31 -1.59 11.87
CA PRO A 84 12.28 -1.84 10.80
C PRO A 84 11.82 -1.44 9.40
N ILE A 85 10.52 -1.48 9.13
CA ILE A 85 9.94 -1.02 7.86
C ILE A 85 10.27 0.45 7.53
N PHE A 86 10.54 1.29 8.53
CA PHE A 86 10.85 2.72 8.33
C PHE A 86 12.30 3.09 8.60
N LYS A 87 13.05 2.25 9.33
CA LYS A 87 14.37 2.60 9.83
C LYS A 87 15.30 1.39 9.80
N PHE A 88 16.53 1.66 9.39
CA PHE A 88 17.64 0.72 9.49
C PHE A 88 18.00 0.48 10.97
N TYR A 89 18.10 -0.80 11.35
CA TYR A 89 18.65 -1.21 12.63
C TYR A 89 19.77 -2.21 12.37
N PRO A 90 20.98 -1.96 12.90
CA PRO A 90 22.05 -2.94 12.82
C PRO A 90 21.74 -4.14 13.70
N GLU A 91 22.31 -5.30 13.37
CA GLU A 91 22.19 -6.53 14.16
C GLU A 91 22.60 -6.36 15.62
N THR A 92 23.61 -5.53 15.87
CA THR A 92 24.02 -5.13 17.23
C THR A 92 22.93 -4.46 18.07
N THR A 93 21.83 -3.99 17.45
CA THR A 93 20.67 -3.48 18.18
C THR A 93 19.97 -4.59 18.96
N PHE A 94 20.01 -5.82 18.45
CA PHE A 94 19.30 -6.97 19.01
C PHE A 94 20.21 -7.92 19.79
N GLY A 95 21.48 -7.54 20.01
CA GLY A 95 22.47 -8.35 20.73
C GLY A 95 23.49 -9.07 19.85
N GLY A 96 23.39 -8.96 18.52
CA GLY A 96 24.40 -9.50 17.61
C GLY A 96 25.70 -8.71 17.57
N ASP A 97 26.67 -9.15 16.76
CA ASP A 97 28.00 -8.54 16.67
C ASP A 97 28.23 -7.73 15.37
N LEU A 98 27.36 -7.92 14.36
CA LEU A 98 27.52 -7.28 13.05
C LEU A 98 26.90 -5.87 12.99
N ARG A 99 27.62 -4.95 12.35
CA ARG A 99 27.16 -3.56 12.10
C ARG A 99 26.42 -3.41 10.77
N ILE A 100 25.83 -4.49 10.28
CA ILE A 100 25.02 -4.53 9.05
C ILE A 100 23.54 -4.57 9.42
N GLU A 101 22.66 -4.34 8.43
CA GLU A 101 21.23 -4.46 8.64
C GLU A 101 20.87 -5.85 9.16
N ALA A 102 20.10 -5.92 10.24
CA ALA A 102 19.61 -7.19 10.78
C ALA A 102 18.77 -7.92 9.71
N GLN A 103 19.09 -9.18 9.47
CA GLN A 103 18.35 -10.03 8.54
C GLN A 103 17.24 -10.77 9.29
N TYR A 104 16.11 -10.09 9.50
CA TYR A 104 15.01 -10.56 10.34
C TYR A 104 14.40 -11.92 9.94
N GLN A 105 14.66 -12.41 8.73
CA GLN A 105 14.19 -13.71 8.27
C GLN A 105 15.02 -14.88 8.78
N TYR A 106 16.20 -14.62 9.34
CA TYR A 106 17.04 -15.66 9.90
C TYR A 106 16.67 -15.96 11.34
N GLU A 107 16.80 -17.23 11.67
CA GLU A 107 16.39 -17.78 12.96
C GLU A 107 17.26 -17.29 14.11
N ASP A 108 18.55 -17.06 13.87
CA ASP A 108 19.48 -16.45 14.83
C ASP A 108 19.03 -15.03 15.24
N ILE A 109 18.60 -14.21 14.27
CA ILE A 109 18.08 -12.87 14.52
C ILE A 109 16.75 -12.93 15.28
N GLU A 110 15.86 -13.87 14.91
CA GLU A 110 14.63 -14.09 15.67
C GLU A 110 14.93 -14.48 17.13
N CYS A 111 15.86 -15.42 17.33
CA CYS A 111 16.31 -15.84 18.66
C CYS A 111 16.91 -14.68 19.45
N LEU A 112 17.77 -13.85 18.85
CA LEU A 112 18.33 -12.66 19.49
C LEU A 112 17.25 -11.67 19.94
N ILE A 113 16.26 -11.42 19.07
CA ILE A 113 15.13 -10.52 19.38
C ILE A 113 14.31 -11.08 20.56
N VAL A 114 13.95 -12.36 20.50
CA VAL A 114 13.08 -13.02 21.48
C VAL A 114 13.77 -13.21 22.83
N SER A 115 15.06 -13.57 22.83
CA SER A 115 15.88 -13.82 24.02
C SER A 115 16.38 -12.56 24.72
N GLY A 116 16.24 -11.38 24.10
CA GLY A 116 16.82 -10.15 24.63
C GLY A 116 18.31 -9.99 24.32
N GLY A 117 18.85 -10.79 23.39
CA GLY A 117 20.19 -10.64 22.83
C GLY A 117 21.22 -11.66 23.32
N VAL A 118 20.79 -12.91 23.52
CA VAL A 118 21.68 -14.01 23.91
C VAL A 118 22.55 -14.44 22.73
N ILE A 119 23.86 -14.29 22.86
CA ILE A 119 24.80 -14.56 21.76
C ILE A 119 24.81 -16.03 21.31
N ASP A 120 24.49 -16.96 22.21
CA ASP A 120 24.45 -18.40 21.92
C ASP A 120 23.35 -18.77 20.90
N CYS A 121 22.47 -17.82 20.54
CA CYS A 121 21.53 -17.96 19.42
C CYS A 121 22.21 -18.23 18.06
N TYR A 122 23.49 -17.92 17.89
CA TYR A 122 24.21 -18.31 16.66
C TYR A 122 24.58 -19.80 16.62
N ASP A 123 24.69 -20.44 17.78
CA ASP A 123 25.09 -21.85 17.88
C ASP A 123 23.87 -22.78 17.97
N ASP A 124 22.85 -22.42 18.77
CA ASP A 124 21.64 -23.23 18.96
C ASP A 124 20.38 -22.34 19.16
N PRO A 125 19.89 -21.70 18.08
CA PRO A 125 18.71 -20.84 18.17
C PRO A 125 17.45 -21.63 18.53
N GLU A 126 17.28 -22.83 17.97
CA GLU A 126 16.15 -23.72 18.24
C GLU A 126 16.06 -24.08 19.72
N GLY A 127 17.19 -24.46 20.34
CA GLY A 127 17.25 -24.85 21.75
C GLY A 127 16.92 -23.69 22.69
N ILE A 128 17.44 -22.49 22.42
CA ILE A 128 17.16 -21.30 23.24
C ILE A 128 15.70 -20.87 23.12
N LEU A 129 15.15 -20.85 21.90
CA LEU A 129 13.75 -20.52 21.68
C LEU A 129 12.83 -21.51 22.40
N ALA A 130 13.16 -22.81 22.38
CA ALA A 130 12.44 -23.83 23.13
C ALA A 130 12.51 -23.61 24.65
N GLU A 131 13.70 -23.27 25.19
CA GLU A 131 13.84 -22.94 26.62
C GLU A 131 12.95 -21.75 27.02
N ILE A 132 12.94 -20.68 26.21
CA ILE A 132 12.14 -19.48 26.46
C ILE A 132 10.64 -19.79 26.39
N ASP A 133 10.22 -20.66 25.46
CA ASP A 133 8.83 -21.10 25.34
C ASP A 133 8.36 -21.93 26.55
N GLU A 134 9.23 -22.78 27.09
CA GLU A 134 8.90 -23.66 28.21
C GLU A 134 8.99 -22.98 29.58
N SER A 135 10.03 -22.17 29.77
CA SER A 135 10.45 -21.69 31.10
C SER A 135 10.51 -20.17 31.23
N GLY A 136 10.49 -19.44 30.10
CA GLY A 136 10.67 -17.99 30.08
C GLY A 136 12.08 -17.54 30.45
N THR A 137 13.05 -18.46 30.47
CA THR A 137 14.47 -18.17 30.66
C THR A 137 15.25 -18.47 29.39
N ALA A 138 16.41 -17.83 29.26
CA ALA A 138 17.44 -18.22 28.31
C ALA A 138 18.73 -18.43 29.09
N LEU A 139 19.34 -19.61 28.96
CA LEU A 139 20.53 -20.01 29.73
C LEU A 139 20.30 -19.91 31.25
N GLY A 140 19.07 -20.17 31.71
CA GLY A 140 18.68 -20.09 33.12
C GLY A 140 18.47 -18.68 33.68
N GLU A 141 18.64 -17.63 32.87
CA GLU A 141 18.35 -16.25 33.25
C GLU A 141 16.99 -15.80 32.71
N PRO A 142 16.16 -15.07 33.48
CA PRO A 142 14.86 -14.61 33.02
C PRO A 142 14.98 -13.56 31.91
N VAL A 143 14.20 -13.72 30.83
CA VAL A 143 14.25 -12.82 29.67
C VAL A 143 12.97 -12.00 29.51
N ASP A 144 13.10 -10.73 29.11
CA ASP A 144 11.94 -9.96 28.61
C ASP A 144 11.69 -10.33 27.16
N ARG A 145 10.74 -11.26 26.97
CA ARG A 145 10.43 -11.84 25.67
C ARG A 145 10.13 -10.77 24.60
N GLY A 146 10.94 -10.78 23.56
CA GLY A 146 10.71 -10.00 22.33
C GLY A 146 9.72 -10.67 21.37
N TRP A 147 9.28 -9.92 20.36
CA TRP A 147 8.40 -10.44 19.30
C TRP A 147 8.45 -9.56 18.05
N MET A 148 7.96 -10.10 16.94
CA MET A 148 7.90 -9.41 15.65
C MET A 148 6.49 -9.50 15.03
N ILE A 149 6.02 -8.42 14.41
CA ILE A 149 4.80 -8.39 13.60
C ILE A 149 5.21 -8.28 12.14
N TRP A 150 4.91 -9.33 11.37
CA TRP A 150 5.27 -9.42 9.95
C TRP A 150 4.16 -8.91 9.01
N PRO A 151 4.53 -8.43 7.82
CA PRO A 151 3.61 -8.33 6.69
C PRO A 151 2.97 -9.68 6.33
N ILE A 152 1.89 -9.65 5.55
CA ILE A 152 1.20 -10.85 5.07
C ILE A 152 2.15 -11.71 4.21
N ILE A 153 2.97 -11.05 3.39
CA ILE A 153 4.01 -11.68 2.60
C ILE A 153 5.35 -11.24 3.20
N PRO A 154 6.06 -12.09 3.95
CA PRO A 154 7.29 -11.70 4.63
C PRO A 154 8.48 -11.65 3.66
N TYR A 155 8.27 -11.24 2.41
CA TYR A 155 9.28 -11.16 1.35
C TYR A 155 9.15 -9.85 0.58
N LYS A 156 10.29 -9.23 0.28
CA LYS A 156 10.38 -8.14 -0.68
C LYS A 156 10.63 -8.70 -2.09
N PHE A 157 10.46 -7.87 -3.11
CA PHE A 157 10.55 -8.29 -4.53
C PHE A 157 11.91 -8.86 -4.95
N ASP A 158 12.97 -8.56 -4.20
CA ASP A 158 14.36 -8.94 -4.45
C ASP A 158 14.92 -9.95 -3.44
N THR A 159 14.20 -10.20 -2.34
CA THR A 159 14.56 -11.17 -1.30
C THR A 159 14.68 -12.57 -1.88
N ILE A 160 15.79 -13.23 -1.58
CA ILE A 160 16.04 -14.62 -1.97
C ILE A 160 15.48 -15.51 -0.86
N VAL A 161 14.52 -16.35 -1.20
CA VAL A 161 13.88 -17.26 -0.26
C VAL A 161 14.81 -18.44 0.00
N ASP A 162 15.12 -18.68 1.27
CA ASP A 162 15.87 -19.87 1.68
C ASP A 162 14.92 -21.07 1.80
N ILE A 163 14.81 -21.81 0.71
CA ILE A 163 14.03 -23.03 0.61
C ILE A 163 14.90 -24.19 0.15
N GLN A 164 14.63 -25.37 0.71
CA GLN A 164 15.26 -26.62 0.28
C GLN A 164 14.85 -26.97 -1.16
N GLY A 165 15.83 -27.32 -1.99
CA GLY A 165 15.61 -27.72 -3.38
C GLY A 165 16.05 -26.69 -4.42
N ALA A 166 15.75 -27.02 -5.68
CA ALA A 166 16.09 -26.20 -6.85
C ALA A 166 14.99 -25.19 -7.17
N ALA A 167 15.40 -24.03 -7.70
CA ALA A 167 14.48 -23.06 -8.28
C ALA A 167 14.00 -23.52 -9.68
N PRO A 168 12.80 -23.16 -10.12
CA PRO A 168 11.71 -22.56 -9.33
C PRO A 168 11.01 -23.59 -8.43
N SER A 169 10.51 -23.14 -7.28
CA SER A 169 9.68 -23.97 -6.40
C SER A 169 8.18 -23.87 -6.75
N PRO A 170 7.41 -24.95 -6.55
CA PRO A 170 5.95 -24.90 -6.70
C PRO A 170 5.30 -24.01 -5.62
N PRO A 171 4.04 -23.61 -5.80
CA PRO A 171 3.27 -22.90 -4.78
C PRO A 171 3.19 -23.64 -3.44
N ASP A 172 3.40 -22.92 -2.35
CA ASP A 172 3.24 -23.42 -0.97
C ASP A 172 2.61 -22.38 -0.03
N ALA A 173 2.60 -22.65 1.28
CA ALA A 173 1.98 -21.78 2.28
C ALA A 173 2.72 -20.43 2.47
N ASN A 174 4.04 -20.40 2.24
CA ASN A 174 4.87 -19.21 2.40
C ASN A 174 4.96 -18.42 1.07
N ASN A 175 5.06 -19.12 -0.05
CA ASN A 175 5.13 -18.60 -1.40
C ASN A 175 3.89 -19.04 -2.21
N TRP A 176 2.79 -18.26 -2.12
CA TRP A 176 1.47 -18.69 -2.64
C TRP A 176 1.41 -18.92 -4.15
N LEU A 177 2.36 -18.38 -4.92
CA LEU A 177 2.52 -18.64 -6.36
C LEU A 177 3.86 -19.31 -6.69
N GLY A 178 4.60 -19.77 -5.68
CA GLY A 178 5.93 -20.34 -5.81
C GLY A 178 7.02 -19.29 -5.95
N THR A 179 8.21 -19.74 -6.34
CA THR A 179 9.37 -18.87 -6.57
C THR A 179 9.77 -18.82 -8.04
N ASP A 180 10.51 -17.78 -8.44
CA ASP A 180 11.11 -17.70 -9.78
C ASP A 180 12.41 -18.50 -9.88
N ASP A 181 13.07 -18.43 -11.05
CA ASP A 181 14.35 -19.10 -11.33
C ASP A 181 15.53 -18.62 -10.45
N THR A 182 15.33 -17.54 -9.69
CA THR A 182 16.28 -16.98 -8.73
C THR A 182 15.85 -17.15 -7.27
N LYS A 183 14.90 -18.05 -6.97
CA LYS A 183 14.31 -18.29 -5.65
C LYS A 183 13.63 -17.06 -5.03
N ARG A 184 13.05 -16.15 -5.83
CA ARG A 184 12.31 -15.00 -5.28
C ARG A 184 10.80 -15.24 -5.31
N ASP A 185 10.09 -14.71 -4.32
CA ASP A 185 8.63 -14.85 -4.23
C ASP A 185 7.90 -14.20 -5.42
N VAL A 186 7.07 -14.99 -6.11
CA VAL A 186 6.36 -14.53 -7.31
C VAL A 186 5.25 -13.52 -6.98
N VAL A 187 4.57 -13.67 -5.84
CA VAL A 187 3.45 -12.79 -5.46
C VAL A 187 3.96 -11.38 -5.16
N ALA A 188 5.02 -11.27 -4.35
CA ALA A 188 5.70 -10.01 -4.07
C ALA A 188 6.11 -9.36 -5.40
N ARG A 189 6.80 -10.09 -6.28
CA ARG A 189 7.25 -9.55 -7.57
C ARG A 189 6.12 -9.03 -8.45
N VAL A 190 4.99 -9.75 -8.52
CA VAL A 190 3.81 -9.30 -9.25
C VAL A 190 3.22 -8.03 -8.63
N LEU A 191 3.12 -7.96 -7.30
CA LEU A 191 2.58 -6.79 -6.59
C LEU A 191 3.42 -5.53 -6.84
N TYR A 192 4.74 -5.65 -6.66
CA TYR A 192 5.70 -4.56 -6.89
C TYR A 192 5.80 -4.18 -8.37
N GLY A 193 5.84 -5.17 -9.27
CA GLY A 193 5.90 -4.96 -10.72
C GLY A 193 4.64 -4.27 -11.27
N PHE A 194 3.47 -4.66 -10.76
CA PHE A 194 2.21 -4.01 -11.11
C PHE A 194 2.17 -2.55 -10.63
N ARG A 195 2.58 -2.26 -9.38
CA ARG A 195 2.71 -0.89 -8.85
C ARG A 195 3.57 -0.02 -9.78
N LEU A 196 4.79 -0.49 -10.08
CA LEU A 196 5.75 0.26 -10.90
C LEU A 196 5.21 0.51 -12.31
N SER A 197 4.63 -0.51 -12.95
CA SER A 197 4.13 -0.42 -14.33
C SER A 197 2.99 0.61 -14.46
N ILE A 198 2.04 0.60 -13.51
CA ILE A 198 0.91 1.52 -13.55
C ILE A 198 1.33 2.96 -13.22
N LEU A 199 2.19 3.15 -12.21
CA LEU A 199 2.72 4.48 -11.88
C LEU A 199 3.49 5.07 -13.05
N PHE A 200 4.36 4.27 -13.68
CA PHE A 200 5.09 4.70 -14.87
C PHE A 200 4.14 5.11 -16.01
N THR A 201 3.13 4.29 -16.29
CA THR A 201 2.13 4.59 -17.34
C THR A 201 1.37 5.87 -17.06
N ILE A 202 0.94 6.10 -15.82
CA ILE A 202 0.23 7.32 -15.42
C ILE A 202 1.13 8.54 -15.60
N ILE A 203 2.38 8.48 -15.13
CA ILE A 203 3.35 9.57 -15.24
C ILE A 203 3.61 9.90 -16.71
N VAL A 204 3.93 8.90 -17.54
CA VAL A 204 4.18 9.08 -18.97
C VAL A 204 2.96 9.69 -19.66
N THR A 205 1.76 9.16 -19.41
CA THR A 205 0.53 9.66 -20.04
C THR A 205 0.28 11.14 -19.69
N VAL A 206 0.48 11.53 -18.43
CA VAL A 206 0.30 12.92 -17.99
C VAL A 206 1.35 13.83 -18.64
N CYS A 207 2.63 13.44 -18.59
CA CYS A 207 3.71 14.22 -19.20
C CYS A 207 3.54 14.37 -20.72
N THR A 208 3.25 13.28 -21.43
CA THR A 208 2.99 13.29 -22.88
C THR A 208 1.79 14.16 -23.21
N SER A 209 0.71 14.09 -22.42
CA SER A 209 -0.47 14.93 -22.62
C SER A 209 -0.15 16.42 -22.46
N ILE A 210 0.62 16.79 -21.43
CA ILE A 210 1.04 18.18 -21.19
C ILE A 210 1.87 18.68 -22.38
N ILE A 211 2.88 17.93 -22.81
CA ILE A 211 3.73 18.30 -23.95
C ILE A 211 2.90 18.42 -25.24
N GLY A 212 2.03 17.45 -25.52
CA GLY A 212 1.18 17.47 -26.71
C GLY A 212 0.21 18.64 -26.74
N ILE A 213 -0.38 19.00 -25.60
CA ILE A 213 -1.27 20.18 -25.47
C ILE A 213 -0.47 21.46 -25.71
N MET A 214 0.72 21.60 -25.12
CA MET A 214 1.56 22.78 -25.32
C MET A 214 1.99 22.94 -26.78
N ALA A 215 2.49 21.87 -27.41
CA ALA A 215 2.87 21.91 -28.82
C ALA A 215 1.68 22.24 -29.73
N GLY A 216 0.52 21.61 -29.50
CA GLY A 216 -0.70 21.89 -30.26
C GLY A 216 -1.20 23.33 -30.07
N ALA A 217 -1.07 23.89 -28.85
CA ALA A 217 -1.42 25.28 -28.59
C ALA A 217 -0.49 26.26 -29.33
N VAL A 218 0.81 25.99 -29.37
CA VAL A 218 1.80 26.81 -30.11
C VAL A 218 1.55 26.76 -31.62
N GLN A 219 1.20 25.60 -32.18
CA GLN A 219 0.91 25.45 -33.61
C GLN A 219 -0.46 26.01 -34.02
N GLY A 220 -1.38 26.25 -33.08
CA GLY A 220 -2.73 26.74 -33.34
C GLY A 220 -2.90 28.26 -33.29
N TYR A 221 -1.85 29.00 -32.94
CA TYR A 221 -1.78 30.46 -33.04
C TYR A 221 -1.24 30.88 -34.41
#